data_AF-R6MXF2-F1
#
_entry.id   AF-R6MXF2-F1
#
_cell.length_a   1.000
_cell.length_b   1.000
_cell.length_c   1.000
_cell.angle_alpha   90.00
_cell.angle_beta   90.00
_cell.angle_gamma   90.00
#
_symmetry.space_group_name_H-M   'P 1'
#
loop_
_entity.id
_entity.type
_entity.pdbx_description
1 polymer ?
#
loop_
_entity_poly.entity_id
_entity_poly.type
_entity_poly.pdbx_seq_one_letter_code
_entity_poly.pdbx_strand_id
1 'polypeptide(L)'
;MKIRLTAALAFVALPFIAQAQEKVVPLKYGNMDQWVTRKIHESGVIGGDTKLLYELGPTKVIEGNEAYVNQGGSPWGNSNVMAKVMGIVKTNTSVYPERRGNGYCARLETHIESVKVLGLVNITVLASGSMFLGDMKEPITGTKDGEKALNSGVKFTSRPKAIRYDYKVQMSGEPNRIRQTGFSRKSTVPGQDCAIMTCLLQKRTEDANGNIIAKRVGTAIIRYSKTEGWKDKATYEIQYGDITHTPDYEADLMKLGVGGYYARNSKGESVLIQENGWADADETPTHLILQFTSSFGGAFVGSPGNKLWIDNVCLVY
;
A
#
# COMPACT_ATOMS: atom_id res chain seq x y z
N MET A 1 74.10 35.33 27.81
CA MET A 1 73.50 35.18 26.47
C MET A 1 72.31 34.23 26.60
N LYS A 2 71.07 34.74 26.55
CA LYS A 2 69.84 33.95 26.80
C LYS A 2 69.29 33.42 25.48
N ILE A 3 69.28 32.10 25.29
CA ILE A 3 68.61 31.45 24.15
C ILE A 3 67.13 31.29 24.52
N ARG A 4 66.25 31.99 23.80
CA ARG A 4 64.79 31.76 23.83
C ARG A 4 64.46 30.83 22.66
N LEU A 5 64.10 29.59 22.95
CA LEU A 5 63.45 28.70 21.97
C LEU A 5 61.93 28.97 22.05
N THR A 6 61.40 29.68 21.07
CA THR A 6 59.96 29.80 20.85
C THR A 6 59.44 28.53 20.18
N ALA A 7 58.64 27.75 20.90
CA ALA A 7 57.86 26.65 20.33
C ALA A 7 56.67 27.24 19.53
N ALA A 8 56.67 27.05 18.22
CA ALA A 8 55.52 27.37 17.38
C ALA A 8 54.53 26.20 17.42
N LEU A 9 53.39 26.40 18.08
CA LEU A 9 52.26 25.46 18.05
C LEU A 9 51.48 25.70 16.74
N ALA A 10 51.61 24.79 15.77
CA ALA A 10 50.77 24.80 14.58
C ALA A 10 49.39 24.23 14.95
N PHE A 11 48.38 25.10 15.07
CA PHE A 11 46.98 24.69 15.15
C PHE A 11 46.53 24.21 13.77
N VAL A 12 46.47 22.89 13.58
CA VAL A 12 45.79 22.29 12.43
C VAL A 12 44.29 22.40 12.68
N ALA A 13 43.65 23.37 12.05
CA ALA A 13 42.19 23.45 12.00
C ALA A 13 41.67 22.33 11.07
N LEU A 14 41.20 21.24 11.67
CA LEU A 14 40.42 20.22 10.95
C LEU A 14 39.04 20.83 10.64
N PRO A 15 38.62 20.93 9.36
CA PRO A 15 37.25 21.30 9.05
C PRO A 15 36.35 20.15 9.49
N PHE A 16 35.54 20.39 10.53
CA PHE A 16 34.39 19.56 10.83
C PHE A 16 33.43 19.66 9.64
N ILE A 17 33.48 18.67 8.73
CA ILE A 17 32.41 18.46 7.77
C ILE A 17 31.23 17.96 8.58
N ALA A 18 30.31 18.86 8.93
CA ALA A 18 29.01 18.49 9.46
C ALA A 18 28.28 17.70 8.36
N GLN A 19 28.34 16.36 8.42
CA GLN A 19 27.44 15.53 7.64
C GLN A 19 26.03 15.82 8.14
N ALA A 20 25.20 16.42 7.29
CA ALA A 20 23.79 16.63 7.61
C ALA A 20 23.17 15.28 7.97
N GLN A 21 22.68 15.15 9.20
CA GLN A 21 22.06 13.93 9.69
C GLN A 21 20.78 13.66 8.91
N GLU A 22 20.67 12.46 8.35
CA GLU A 22 19.47 11.98 7.64
C GLU A 22 18.23 12.14 8.52
N LYS A 23 17.18 12.80 8.01
CA LYS A 23 15.92 12.98 8.75
C LYS A 23 14.93 11.89 8.37
N VAL A 24 14.62 11.03 9.33
CA VAL A 24 13.62 9.96 9.18
C VAL A 24 12.30 10.40 9.82
N VAL A 25 11.22 10.38 9.05
CA VAL A 25 9.88 10.79 9.50
C VAL A 25 8.93 9.58 9.40
N PRO A 26 8.53 8.96 10.53
CA PRO A 26 7.56 7.88 10.53
C PRO A 26 6.20 8.32 9.98
N LEU A 27 5.55 7.44 9.22
CA LEU A 27 4.13 7.61 8.93
C LEU A 27 3.33 7.24 10.18
N LYS A 28 2.24 7.97 10.44
CA LYS A 28 1.38 7.69 11.60
C LYS A 28 0.81 6.27 11.50
N TYR A 29 0.90 5.49 12.59
CA TYR A 29 0.62 4.05 12.62
C TYR A 29 1.50 3.19 11.67
N GLY A 30 2.60 3.74 11.15
CA GLY A 30 3.51 3.04 10.23
C GLY A 30 4.38 1.97 10.90
N ASN A 31 4.42 1.92 12.24
CA ASN A 31 5.02 0.84 13.03
C ASN A 31 4.06 -0.34 13.26
N MET A 32 2.86 -0.30 12.67
CA MET A 32 1.93 -1.42 12.62
C MET A 32 1.55 -2.07 13.98
N ASP A 33 1.73 -1.35 15.09
CA ASP A 33 1.50 -1.87 16.45
C ASP A 33 0.05 -1.73 16.93
N GLN A 34 -0.74 -0.86 16.30
CA GLN A 34 -2.07 -0.49 16.76
C GLN A 34 -3.12 -0.74 15.69
N TRP A 35 -4.20 -1.40 16.11
CA TRP A 35 -5.23 -1.90 15.21
C TRP A 35 -6.62 -1.69 15.79
N VAL A 36 -7.53 -1.24 14.94
CA VAL A 36 -8.97 -1.38 15.14
C VAL A 36 -9.36 -2.79 14.71
N THR A 37 -9.93 -3.58 15.61
CA THR A 37 -10.53 -4.88 15.30
C THR A 37 -12.04 -4.72 15.15
N ARG A 38 -12.56 -5.06 13.98
CA ARG A 38 -13.98 -4.98 13.68
C ARG A 38 -14.57 -6.39 13.67
N LYS A 39 -15.62 -6.62 14.46
CA LYS A 39 -16.41 -7.84 14.47
C LYS A 39 -17.64 -7.63 13.60
N ILE A 40 -17.64 -8.27 12.43
CA ILE A 40 -18.73 -8.17 11.46
C ILE A 40 -19.50 -9.47 11.46
N HIS A 41 -20.82 -9.40 11.54
CA HIS A 41 -21.71 -10.55 11.46
C HIS A 41 -22.18 -10.73 10.02
N GLU A 42 -21.68 -11.77 9.35
CA GLU A 42 -22.11 -12.11 7.99
C GLU A 42 -23.57 -12.58 7.99
N SER A 43 -24.26 -12.45 6.85
CA SER A 43 -25.67 -12.82 6.77
C SER A 43 -25.89 -14.33 6.92
N GLY A 44 -26.98 -14.73 7.58
CA GLY A 44 -27.32 -16.15 7.80
C GLY A 44 -27.46 -16.97 6.51
N VAL A 45 -27.91 -16.34 5.41
CA VAL A 45 -28.01 -16.96 4.07
C VAL A 45 -26.67 -17.47 3.54
N ILE A 46 -25.55 -16.98 4.08
CA ILE A 46 -24.18 -17.40 3.73
C ILE A 46 -23.43 -18.07 4.89
N GLY A 47 -24.14 -18.47 5.95
CA GLY A 47 -23.59 -19.19 7.10
C GLY A 47 -23.70 -18.44 8.43
N GLY A 48 -23.81 -17.10 8.42
CA GLY A 48 -24.00 -16.32 9.65
C GLY A 48 -22.75 -16.15 10.52
N ASP A 49 -21.56 -16.43 9.98
CA ASP A 49 -20.30 -16.34 10.71
C ASP A 49 -20.02 -14.92 11.20
N THR A 50 -19.37 -14.80 12.35
CA THR A 50 -18.70 -13.54 12.73
C THR A 50 -17.27 -13.55 12.22
N LYS A 51 -16.90 -12.54 11.42
CA LYS A 51 -15.55 -12.37 10.87
C LYS A 51 -14.87 -11.15 11.49
N LEU A 52 -13.54 -11.21 11.57
CA LEU A 52 -12.71 -10.14 12.10
C LEU A 52 -12.03 -9.40 10.96
N LEU A 53 -12.26 -8.10 10.87
CA LEU A 53 -11.49 -7.20 10.00
C LEU A 53 -10.53 -6.38 10.84
N TYR A 54 -9.36 -6.10 10.30
CA TYR A 54 -8.29 -5.39 11.01
C TYR A 54 -7.89 -4.14 10.23
N GLU A 55 -7.93 -2.99 10.90
CA GLU A 55 -7.62 -1.69 10.31
C GLU A 55 -6.52 -1.02 11.13
N LEU A 56 -5.53 -0.40 10.48
CA LEU A 56 -4.52 0.37 11.20
C LEU A 56 -5.14 1.63 11.81
N GLY A 57 -4.93 1.83 13.10
CA GLY A 57 -5.55 2.91 13.84
C GLY A 57 -5.45 2.72 15.36
N PRO A 58 -6.21 3.48 16.15
CA PRO A 58 -6.19 3.33 17.61
C PRO A 58 -6.63 1.92 18.02
N THR A 59 -5.97 1.35 19.03
CA THR A 59 -6.35 0.03 19.58
C THR A 59 -7.78 0.07 20.11
N LYS A 60 -8.71 -0.55 19.37
CA LYS A 60 -10.13 -0.52 19.68
C LYS A 60 -10.84 -1.72 19.07
N VAL A 61 -11.92 -2.18 19.73
CA VAL A 61 -12.85 -3.14 19.15
C VAL A 61 -14.13 -2.43 18.74
N ILE A 62 -14.63 -2.73 17.55
CA ILE A 62 -15.92 -2.27 17.02
C ILE A 62 -16.74 -3.51 16.70
N GLU A 63 -17.98 -3.54 17.16
CA GLU A 63 -18.90 -4.64 16.90
C GLU A 63 -20.12 -4.10 16.16
N GLY A 64 -20.54 -4.83 15.12
CA GLY A 64 -21.65 -4.44 14.26
C GLY A 64 -21.24 -4.20 12.81
N ASN A 65 -22.24 -4.21 11.93
CA ASN A 65 -22.06 -4.18 10.48
C ASN A 65 -22.05 -2.74 9.94
N GLU A 66 -21.30 -1.88 10.61
CA GLU A 66 -21.17 -0.47 10.23
C GLU A 66 -20.05 -0.28 9.21
N ALA A 67 -20.27 0.67 8.30
CA ALA A 67 -19.26 1.10 7.33
C ALA A 67 -18.06 1.71 8.06
N TYR A 68 -16.86 1.26 7.72
CA TYR A 68 -15.65 1.78 8.33
C TYR A 68 -15.15 3.07 7.67
N VAL A 69 -14.63 3.95 8.53
CA VAL A 69 -13.83 5.12 8.17
C VAL A 69 -12.61 5.11 9.07
N ASN A 70 -11.44 5.47 8.52
CA ASN A 70 -10.18 5.49 9.26
C ASN A 70 -10.31 6.27 10.57
N GLN A 71 -9.88 5.65 11.67
CA GLN A 71 -9.97 6.25 13.01
C GLN A 71 -8.62 6.79 13.49
N GLY A 72 -8.67 7.68 14.49
CA GLY A 72 -7.49 8.26 15.13
C GLY A 72 -6.58 9.05 14.19
N GLY A 73 -7.09 9.49 13.02
CA GLY A 73 -6.30 10.15 11.98
C GLY A 73 -5.31 9.20 11.28
N SER A 74 -5.62 7.91 11.24
CA SER A 74 -4.85 6.94 10.46
C SER A 74 -4.94 7.26 8.96
N PRO A 75 -3.82 7.33 8.23
CA PRO A 75 -3.84 7.54 6.80
C PRO A 75 -4.01 6.25 6.01
N TRP A 76 -4.19 5.09 6.67
CA TRP A 76 -4.12 3.78 6.06
C TRP A 76 -5.49 3.19 5.74
N GLY A 77 -5.71 2.82 4.48
CA GLY A 77 -6.72 1.86 4.04
C GLY A 77 -6.08 0.50 3.74
N ASN A 78 -6.89 -0.55 3.65
CA ASN A 78 -6.43 -1.88 3.25
C ASN A 78 -7.57 -2.68 2.57
N SER A 79 -7.28 -3.92 2.16
CA SER A 79 -8.21 -4.81 1.45
C SER A 79 -9.14 -5.63 2.36
N ASN A 80 -9.16 -5.36 3.67
CA ASN A 80 -10.21 -5.84 4.55
C ASN A 80 -11.45 -4.99 4.32
N VAL A 81 -12.55 -5.62 3.90
CA VAL A 81 -13.76 -4.89 3.54
C VAL A 81 -15.01 -5.64 3.97
N MET A 82 -16.03 -4.87 4.33
CA MET A 82 -17.40 -5.34 4.43
C MET A 82 -18.17 -4.96 3.15
N ALA A 83 -18.69 -5.98 2.48
CA ALA A 83 -19.61 -5.83 1.37
C ALA A 83 -21.05 -5.98 1.86
N LYS A 84 -21.95 -5.16 1.32
CA LYS A 84 -23.39 -5.27 1.54
C LYS A 84 -24.09 -5.17 0.19
N VAL A 85 -24.37 -6.33 -0.40
CA VAL A 85 -24.97 -6.45 -1.74
C VAL A 85 -26.36 -7.03 -1.58
N MET A 86 -27.39 -6.27 -2.01
CA MET A 86 -28.80 -6.68 -1.88
C MET A 86 -29.19 -7.12 -0.45
N GLY A 87 -28.64 -6.43 0.56
CA GLY A 87 -28.88 -6.73 1.98
C GLY A 87 -28.02 -7.87 2.56
N ILE A 88 -27.26 -8.59 1.74
CA ILE A 88 -26.35 -9.66 2.18
C ILE A 88 -25.02 -9.05 2.59
N VAL A 89 -24.65 -9.21 3.87
CA VAL A 89 -23.37 -8.81 4.44
C VAL A 89 -22.37 -9.95 4.28
N LYS A 90 -21.24 -9.67 3.63
CA LYS A 90 -20.07 -10.55 3.50
C LYS A 90 -18.81 -9.74 3.77
N THR A 91 -17.80 -10.40 4.28
CA THR A 91 -16.49 -9.79 4.49
C THR A 91 -15.40 -10.43 3.65
N ASN A 92 -14.29 -9.72 3.48
CA ASN A 92 -13.02 -10.28 3.06
C ASN A 92 -11.94 -9.86 4.07
N THR A 93 -11.11 -10.80 4.50
CA THR A 93 -9.95 -10.51 5.37
C THR A 93 -8.69 -11.00 4.67
N SER A 94 -7.78 -10.08 4.35
CA SER A 94 -6.52 -10.36 3.66
C SER A 94 -5.33 -9.61 4.25
N VAL A 95 -5.58 -8.76 5.27
CA VAL A 95 -4.55 -8.09 6.05
C VAL A 95 -4.74 -8.40 7.52
N TYR A 96 -3.67 -8.84 8.18
CA TYR A 96 -3.69 -9.35 9.54
C TYR A 96 -2.61 -8.69 10.39
N PRO A 97 -2.90 -8.35 11.67
CA PRO A 97 -1.84 -8.10 12.63
C PRO A 97 -1.11 -9.43 12.92
N GLU A 98 0.21 -9.44 12.79
CA GLU A 98 1.05 -10.57 13.16
C GLU A 98 2.14 -10.12 14.14
N ARG A 99 2.40 -10.93 15.18
CA ARG A 99 3.39 -10.59 16.21
C ARG A 99 4.79 -10.44 15.60
N ARG A 100 5.48 -9.36 15.97
CA ARG A 100 6.90 -9.12 15.66
C ARG A 100 7.57 -8.45 16.85
N GLY A 101 8.55 -9.12 17.45
CA GLY A 101 9.18 -8.64 18.68
C GLY A 101 8.13 -8.38 19.77
N ASN A 102 8.18 -7.19 20.38
CA ASN A 102 7.22 -6.76 21.40
C ASN A 102 5.92 -6.17 20.81
N GLY A 103 5.86 -6.03 19.49
CA GLY A 103 4.82 -5.33 18.76
C GLY A 103 4.12 -6.22 17.73
N TYR A 104 3.66 -5.58 16.67
CA TYR A 104 2.99 -6.20 15.53
C TYR A 104 3.52 -5.67 14.21
N CYS A 105 3.34 -6.46 13.16
CA CYS A 105 3.50 -6.07 11.77
C CYS A 105 2.22 -6.35 11.00
N ALA A 106 2.08 -5.76 9.81
CA ALA A 106 0.98 -6.07 8.91
C ALA A 106 1.36 -7.25 8.01
N ARG A 107 0.63 -8.37 8.06
CA ARG A 107 0.74 -9.48 7.11
C ARG A 107 -0.37 -9.36 6.07
N LEU A 108 0.01 -9.10 4.82
CA LEU A 108 -0.85 -9.08 3.64
C LEU A 108 -0.79 -10.47 3.01
N GLU A 109 -1.93 -11.10 2.75
CA GLU A 109 -2.01 -12.45 2.20
C GLU A 109 -2.92 -12.50 0.97
N THR A 110 -2.45 -13.18 -0.07
CA THR A 110 -3.30 -13.60 -1.18
C THR A 110 -3.91 -14.95 -0.87
N HIS A 111 -5.24 -15.04 -0.90
CA HIS A 111 -5.97 -16.26 -0.61
C HIS A 111 -7.23 -16.41 -1.47
N ILE A 112 -7.88 -17.57 -1.35
CA ILE A 112 -9.20 -17.80 -1.92
C ILE A 112 -10.25 -17.56 -0.84
N GLU A 113 -11.06 -16.53 -1.02
CA GLU A 113 -12.24 -16.29 -0.22
C GLU A 113 -13.38 -17.14 -0.75
N SER A 114 -14.00 -17.95 0.13
CA SER A 114 -15.06 -18.88 -0.25
C SER A 114 -16.32 -18.60 0.53
N VAL A 115 -17.46 -18.66 -0.15
CA VAL A 115 -18.78 -18.53 0.47
C VAL A 115 -19.72 -19.60 -0.06
N LYS A 116 -20.53 -20.16 0.85
CA LYS A 116 -21.61 -21.08 0.55
C LYS A 116 -22.94 -20.37 0.69
N VAL A 117 -23.63 -20.13 -0.42
CA VAL A 117 -24.98 -19.56 -0.39
C VAL A 117 -25.99 -20.68 -0.15
N LEU A 118 -26.78 -20.56 0.92
CA LEU A 118 -27.80 -21.53 1.36
C LEU A 118 -27.26 -22.97 1.50
N GLY A 119 -25.95 -23.14 1.71
CA GLY A 119 -25.30 -24.45 1.77
C GLY A 119 -25.15 -25.18 0.43
N LEU A 120 -25.63 -24.60 -0.68
CA LEU A 120 -25.73 -25.28 -1.99
C LEU A 120 -24.74 -24.75 -3.02
N VAL A 121 -24.55 -23.42 -3.08
CA VAL A 121 -23.75 -22.78 -4.13
C VAL A 121 -22.42 -22.30 -3.57
N ASN A 122 -21.32 -22.89 -4.03
CA ASN A 122 -19.96 -22.46 -3.70
C ASN A 122 -19.52 -21.33 -4.63
N ILE A 123 -19.31 -20.14 -4.08
CA ILE A 123 -18.68 -19.02 -4.77
C ILE A 123 -17.29 -18.85 -4.18
N THR A 124 -16.28 -18.78 -5.04
CA THR A 124 -14.88 -18.69 -4.60
C THR A 124 -14.17 -17.60 -5.39
N VAL A 125 -13.54 -16.66 -4.71
CA VAL A 125 -12.95 -15.45 -5.28
C VAL A 125 -11.50 -15.36 -4.83
N LEU A 126 -10.59 -14.98 -5.72
CA LEU A 126 -9.23 -14.65 -5.30
C LEU A 126 -9.19 -13.23 -4.76
N ALA A 127 -8.67 -13.07 -3.55
CA ALA A 127 -8.41 -11.79 -2.92
C ALA A 127 -6.91 -11.66 -2.64
N SER A 128 -6.32 -10.53 -3.01
CA SER A 128 -4.96 -10.16 -2.60
C SER A 128 -5.00 -9.27 -1.36
N GLY A 129 -3.99 -9.42 -0.50
CA GLY A 129 -3.76 -8.51 0.61
C GLY A 129 -3.12 -7.24 0.10
N SER A 130 -3.70 -6.09 0.45
CA SER A 130 -3.13 -4.78 0.13
C SER A 130 -3.35 -3.79 1.26
N MET A 131 -2.39 -2.87 1.42
CA MET A 131 -2.42 -1.79 2.39
C MET A 131 -1.89 -0.54 1.71
N PHE A 132 -2.58 0.59 1.88
CA PHE A 132 -2.29 1.79 1.11
C PHE A 132 -2.61 3.06 1.89
N LEU A 133 -1.98 4.18 1.51
CA LEU A 133 -2.38 5.49 2.00
C LEU A 133 -3.65 5.94 1.30
N GLY A 134 -4.68 6.28 2.08
CA GLY A 134 -6.03 6.52 1.60
C GLY A 134 -7.07 5.83 2.47
N ASP A 135 -8.20 5.51 1.87
CA ASP A 135 -9.27 4.75 2.53
C ASP A 135 -10.12 3.96 1.52
N MET A 136 -11.07 3.20 2.04
CA MET A 136 -12.06 2.46 1.28
C MET A 136 -13.45 3.07 1.46
N LYS A 137 -14.20 3.21 0.37
CA LYS A 137 -15.64 3.48 0.42
C LYS A 137 -16.37 2.19 0.78
N GLU A 138 -16.80 2.10 2.02
CA GLU A 138 -17.56 0.97 2.56
C GLU A 138 -19.03 1.37 2.83
N PRO A 139 -20.02 0.45 2.73
CA PRO A 139 -19.93 -0.93 2.25
C PRO A 139 -19.63 -1.02 0.76
N ILE A 140 -18.94 -2.09 0.38
CA ILE A 140 -18.83 -2.47 -1.03
C ILE A 140 -20.21 -2.93 -1.49
N THR A 141 -20.81 -2.22 -2.45
CA THR A 141 -22.18 -2.47 -2.92
C THR A 141 -22.24 -3.29 -4.22
N GLY A 142 -21.10 -3.63 -4.82
CA GLY A 142 -21.05 -4.46 -6.02
C GLY A 142 -19.63 -4.91 -6.37
N THR A 143 -19.53 -5.95 -7.20
CA THR A 143 -18.26 -6.59 -7.58
C THR A 143 -17.66 -6.07 -8.88
N LYS A 144 -18.44 -5.34 -9.69
CA LYS A 144 -18.02 -4.89 -11.04
C LYS A 144 -17.02 -3.73 -11.03
N ASP A 145 -16.90 -3.03 -9.90
CA ASP A 145 -16.13 -1.81 -9.75
C ASP A 145 -15.40 -1.74 -8.38
N GLY A 146 -14.93 -2.88 -7.87
CA GLY A 146 -14.26 -2.93 -6.56
C GLY A 146 -13.11 -1.92 -6.44
N GLU A 147 -12.38 -1.67 -7.54
CA GLU A 147 -11.30 -0.69 -7.60
C GLU A 147 -11.79 0.76 -7.40
N LYS A 148 -13.03 1.09 -7.79
CA LYS A 148 -13.62 2.42 -7.56
C LYS A 148 -13.96 2.68 -6.10
N ALA A 149 -13.98 1.65 -5.25
CA ALA A 149 -14.14 1.85 -3.83
C ALA A 149 -12.85 2.39 -3.17
N LEU A 150 -11.69 2.24 -3.81
CA LEU A 150 -10.45 2.78 -3.28
C LEU A 150 -10.37 4.30 -3.49
N ASN A 151 -9.95 5.01 -2.45
CA ASN A 151 -9.50 6.39 -2.55
C ASN A 151 -7.98 6.42 -2.32
N SER A 152 -7.22 6.56 -3.40
CA SER A 152 -5.76 6.35 -3.39
C SER A 152 -4.98 7.65 -3.20
N GLY A 153 -4.14 7.63 -2.18
CA GLY A 153 -3.20 8.67 -1.83
C GLY A 153 -3.75 9.70 -0.85
N VAL A 154 -2.82 10.46 -0.29
CA VAL A 154 -3.09 11.51 0.71
C VAL A 154 -2.47 12.83 0.26
N LYS A 155 -3.04 13.95 0.72
CA LYS A 155 -2.44 15.27 0.51
C LYS A 155 -1.03 15.29 1.09
N PHE A 156 -0.07 15.72 0.28
CA PHE A 156 1.33 15.67 0.65
C PHE A 156 2.15 16.63 -0.22
N THR A 157 2.91 17.51 0.42
CA THR A 157 3.65 18.60 -0.24
C THR A 157 5.15 18.61 0.07
N SER A 158 5.66 17.54 0.68
CA SER A 158 7.09 17.39 0.96
C SER A 158 7.80 16.60 -0.15
N ARG A 159 9.14 16.59 -0.15
CA ARG A 159 9.97 15.92 -1.16
C ARG A 159 10.99 14.98 -0.50
N PRO A 160 10.57 13.77 -0.08
CA PRO A 160 11.46 12.79 0.53
C PRO A 160 12.44 12.21 -0.50
N LYS A 161 13.66 11.91 -0.06
CA LYS A 161 14.66 11.21 -0.88
C LYS A 161 14.35 9.73 -1.05
N ALA A 162 13.75 9.10 -0.03
CA ALA A 162 13.47 7.68 -0.05
C ALA A 162 12.25 7.31 0.80
N ILE A 163 11.69 6.14 0.49
CA ILE A 163 10.76 5.40 1.35
C ILE A 163 11.57 4.32 2.08
N ARG A 164 11.32 4.14 3.38
CA ARG A 164 12.00 3.14 4.22
C ARG A 164 10.99 2.35 5.03
N TYR A 165 11.18 1.04 5.12
CA TYR A 165 10.35 0.12 5.90
C TYR A 165 11.09 -1.20 6.13
N ASP A 166 10.54 -2.01 7.02
CA ASP A 166 10.95 -3.39 7.19
C ASP A 166 9.98 -4.29 6.42
N TYR A 167 10.49 -5.37 5.84
CA TYR A 167 9.62 -6.33 5.16
C TYR A 167 10.11 -7.77 5.28
N LYS A 168 9.20 -8.71 5.05
CA LYS A 168 9.47 -10.14 4.80
C LYS A 168 8.57 -10.59 3.64
N VAL A 169 9.03 -11.54 2.84
CA VAL A 169 8.26 -12.01 1.67
C VAL A 169 8.19 -13.53 1.66
N GLN A 170 7.02 -14.06 1.37
CA GLN A 170 6.83 -15.47 1.05
C GLN A 170 6.03 -15.56 -0.25
N MET A 171 6.64 -16.12 -1.29
CA MET A 171 5.96 -16.42 -2.54
C MET A 171 5.39 -17.85 -2.49
N SER A 172 4.28 -18.08 -3.19
CA SER A 172 3.64 -19.40 -3.26
C SER A 172 4.52 -20.46 -3.93
N GLY A 173 5.47 -20.03 -4.77
CA GLY A 173 6.29 -20.92 -5.61
C GLY A 173 5.59 -21.39 -6.89
N GLU A 174 4.34 -20.98 -7.11
CA GLU A 174 3.58 -21.36 -8.29
C GLU A 174 4.15 -20.69 -9.55
N PRO A 175 4.40 -21.44 -10.65
CA PRO A 175 4.98 -20.89 -11.87
C PRO A 175 4.01 -19.97 -12.62
N ASN A 176 2.70 -20.08 -12.33
CA ASN A 176 1.64 -19.29 -12.95
C ASN A 176 0.66 -18.79 -11.90
N ARG A 177 0.08 -17.63 -12.16
CA ARG A 177 -1.04 -17.07 -11.39
C ARG A 177 -2.35 -17.72 -11.79
N ILE A 178 -3.39 -17.42 -11.02
CA ILE A 178 -4.77 -17.79 -11.36
C ILE A 178 -5.64 -16.54 -11.44
N ARG A 179 -6.73 -16.62 -12.21
CA ARG A 179 -7.83 -15.65 -12.17
C ARG A 179 -9.09 -16.34 -11.64
N GLN A 180 -9.71 -15.74 -10.62
CA GLN A 180 -10.90 -16.33 -10.00
C GLN A 180 -11.88 -15.27 -9.48
N THR A 181 -12.94 -15.04 -10.25
CA THR A 181 -13.89 -13.93 -10.06
C THR A 181 -15.13 -14.30 -9.24
N GLY A 182 -15.28 -15.57 -8.85
CA GLY A 182 -16.49 -16.12 -8.22
C GLY A 182 -17.57 -16.60 -9.19
N PHE A 183 -17.73 -15.92 -10.33
CA PHE A 183 -18.80 -16.21 -11.30
C PHE A 183 -18.32 -16.92 -12.57
N SER A 184 -17.02 -16.91 -12.82
CA SER A 184 -16.41 -17.63 -13.94
C SER A 184 -15.60 -18.84 -13.46
N ARG A 185 -15.38 -19.80 -14.35
CA ARG A 185 -14.42 -20.89 -14.11
C ARG A 185 -13.05 -20.28 -13.79
N LYS A 186 -12.36 -20.87 -12.81
CA LYS A 186 -10.94 -20.58 -12.53
C LYS A 186 -10.13 -20.73 -13.82
N SER A 187 -9.29 -19.75 -14.13
CA SER A 187 -8.36 -19.81 -15.26
C SER A 187 -6.92 -19.56 -14.83
N THR A 188 -5.99 -20.03 -15.65
CA THR A 188 -4.55 -19.82 -15.46
C THR A 188 -4.14 -18.51 -16.12
N VAL A 189 -3.29 -17.73 -15.44
CA VAL A 189 -2.64 -16.54 -15.97
C VAL A 189 -1.14 -16.81 -16.02
N PRO A 190 -0.50 -16.79 -17.21
CA PRO A 190 0.92 -17.12 -17.34
C PRO A 190 1.84 -16.24 -16.49
N GLY A 191 2.91 -16.85 -15.98
CA GLY A 191 3.99 -16.19 -15.26
C GLY A 191 3.77 -16.13 -13.75
N GLN A 192 4.89 -16.24 -13.03
CA GLN A 192 4.95 -16.20 -11.58
C GLN A 192 4.41 -14.86 -11.06
N ASP A 193 3.74 -14.94 -9.91
CA ASP A 193 3.28 -13.75 -9.21
C ASP A 193 4.43 -13.02 -8.50
N CYS A 194 4.17 -11.78 -8.08
CA CYS A 194 5.06 -11.02 -7.22
C CYS A 194 4.27 -10.12 -6.29
N ALA A 195 4.82 -9.87 -5.11
CA ALA A 195 4.38 -8.76 -4.27
C ALA A 195 5.03 -7.44 -4.75
N ILE A 196 4.39 -6.31 -4.45
CA ILE A 196 4.83 -4.99 -4.91
C ILE A 196 4.72 -3.95 -3.80
N MET A 197 5.72 -3.08 -3.69
CA MET A 197 5.59 -1.77 -3.06
C MET A 197 5.57 -0.70 -4.15
N THR A 198 4.60 0.22 -4.09
CA THR A 198 4.48 1.37 -4.97
C THR A 198 4.48 2.64 -4.14
N CYS A 199 5.39 3.57 -4.43
CA CYS A 199 5.45 4.92 -3.86
C CYS A 199 5.50 5.94 -5.01
N LEU A 200 4.44 6.73 -5.18
CA LEU A 200 4.32 7.74 -6.22
C LEU A 200 4.04 9.11 -5.61
N LEU A 201 4.80 10.11 -6.06
CA LEU A 201 4.51 11.51 -5.81
C LEU A 201 3.84 12.09 -7.05
N GLN A 202 2.73 12.81 -6.86
CA GLN A 202 1.92 13.33 -7.95
C GLN A 202 1.62 14.81 -7.77
N LYS A 203 1.60 15.54 -8.87
CA LYS A 203 1.02 16.87 -8.98
C LYS A 203 -0.36 16.72 -9.60
N ARG A 204 -1.39 16.71 -8.75
CA ARG A 204 -2.80 16.57 -9.16
C ARG A 204 -3.48 17.92 -9.37
N THR A 205 -4.35 17.99 -10.37
CA THR A 205 -5.36 19.02 -10.61
C THR A 205 -6.72 18.36 -10.84
N GLU A 206 -7.80 19.08 -10.56
CA GLU A 206 -9.15 18.65 -10.89
C GLU A 206 -9.74 19.61 -11.93
N ASP A 207 -10.28 19.08 -13.02
CA ASP A 207 -10.94 19.89 -14.04
C ASP A 207 -12.40 20.24 -13.66
N ALA A 208 -13.06 21.07 -14.47
CA ALA A 208 -14.45 21.47 -14.21
C ALA A 208 -15.46 20.30 -14.21
N ASN A 209 -15.13 19.20 -14.90
CA ASN A 209 -15.96 18.00 -14.94
C ASN A 209 -15.77 17.14 -13.69
N GLY A 210 -14.70 17.37 -12.90
CA GLY A 210 -14.35 16.57 -11.75
C GLY A 210 -13.38 15.43 -12.08
N ASN A 211 -12.71 15.46 -13.23
CA ASN A 211 -11.65 14.52 -13.56
C ASN A 211 -10.37 14.89 -12.81
N ILE A 212 -9.71 13.89 -12.24
CA ILE A 212 -8.42 14.08 -11.60
C ILE A 212 -7.32 13.82 -12.63
N ILE A 213 -6.56 14.87 -12.95
CA ILE A 213 -5.41 14.83 -13.85
C ILE A 213 -4.15 14.94 -13.01
N ALA A 214 -3.14 14.13 -13.31
CA ALA A 214 -1.89 14.11 -12.56
C ALA A 214 -0.68 14.16 -13.48
N LYS A 215 0.36 14.87 -13.05
CA LYS A 215 1.73 14.63 -13.50
C LYS A 215 2.49 13.82 -12.46
N ARG A 216 3.27 12.82 -12.87
CA ARG A 216 4.14 12.05 -11.98
C ARG A 216 5.37 12.89 -11.62
N VAL A 217 5.57 13.12 -10.33
CA VAL A 217 6.69 13.91 -9.79
C VAL A 217 7.84 13.01 -9.34
N GLY A 218 7.53 11.89 -8.69
CA GLY A 218 8.54 10.96 -8.19
C GLY A 218 8.02 9.53 -8.13
N THR A 219 8.92 8.57 -8.31
CA THR A 219 8.59 7.14 -8.44
C THR A 219 9.59 6.30 -7.66
N ALA A 220 9.08 5.39 -6.84
CA ALA A 220 9.80 4.23 -6.32
C ALA A 220 8.84 3.04 -6.34
N ILE A 221 9.14 2.01 -7.13
CA ILE A 221 8.32 0.79 -7.20
C ILE A 221 9.25 -0.41 -7.10
N ILE A 222 8.94 -1.34 -6.21
CA ILE A 222 9.77 -2.49 -5.91
C ILE A 222 8.98 -3.77 -6.10
N ARG A 223 9.54 -4.67 -6.91
CA ARG A 223 9.04 -6.01 -7.14
C ARG A 223 9.68 -7.01 -6.18
N TYR A 224 8.86 -7.86 -5.59
CA TYR A 224 9.29 -8.98 -4.77
C TYR A 224 8.80 -10.31 -5.37
N SER A 225 9.70 -11.03 -6.03
CA SER A 225 9.41 -12.30 -6.71
C SER A 225 10.01 -13.52 -6.03
N LYS A 226 10.69 -13.34 -4.89
CA LYS A 226 11.36 -14.41 -4.15
C LYS A 226 10.94 -14.41 -2.68
N THR A 227 10.93 -15.61 -2.10
CA THR A 227 10.78 -15.77 -0.65
C THR A 227 12.06 -15.32 0.03
N GLU A 228 11.95 -14.39 0.96
CA GLU A 228 13.07 -13.80 1.68
C GLU A 228 12.68 -13.55 3.15
N GLY A 229 13.65 -13.70 4.05
CA GLY A 229 13.47 -13.39 5.47
C GLY A 229 13.24 -11.90 5.73
N TRP A 230 13.23 -11.52 7.01
CA TRP A 230 13.13 -10.11 7.37
C TRP A 230 14.32 -9.31 6.84
N LYS A 231 14.02 -8.20 6.19
CA LYS A 231 14.97 -7.15 5.81
C LYS A 231 14.56 -5.88 6.51
N ASP A 232 15.37 -5.47 7.48
CA ASP A 232 15.12 -4.29 8.28
C ASP A 232 15.67 -3.04 7.59
N LYS A 233 14.95 -1.92 7.71
CA LYS A 233 15.29 -0.60 7.18
C LYS A 233 15.62 -0.62 5.68
N ALA A 234 14.94 -1.47 4.93
CA ALA A 234 15.03 -1.45 3.47
C ALA A 234 14.65 -0.05 3.00
N THR A 235 15.58 0.60 2.30
CA THR A 235 15.46 1.99 1.88
C THR A 235 15.52 2.04 0.36
N TYR A 236 14.51 2.64 -0.25
CA TYR A 236 14.37 2.72 -1.69
C TYR A 236 14.27 4.19 -2.10
N GLU A 237 15.21 4.62 -2.93
CA GLU A 237 15.27 6.00 -3.41
C GLU A 237 14.06 6.32 -4.29
N ILE A 238 13.53 7.53 -4.12
CA ILE A 238 12.48 8.07 -4.96
C ILE A 238 13.16 8.82 -6.09
N GLN A 239 13.02 8.30 -7.31
CA GLN A 239 13.54 8.93 -8.51
C GLN A 239 12.55 10.02 -8.97
N TYR A 240 13.05 11.22 -9.21
CA TYR A 240 12.23 12.39 -9.55
C TYR A 240 12.29 12.73 -11.05
N GLY A 241 11.17 13.20 -11.60
CA GLY A 241 11.04 13.55 -13.01
C GLY A 241 10.74 12.35 -13.92
N ASP A 242 11.03 12.47 -15.21
CA ASP A 242 10.91 11.39 -16.17
C ASP A 242 12.03 10.36 -15.99
N ILE A 243 11.67 9.18 -15.51
CA ILE A 243 12.62 8.10 -15.20
C ILE A 243 12.71 7.04 -16.31
N THR A 244 12.02 7.23 -17.44
CA THR A 244 11.94 6.24 -18.53
C THR A 244 13.30 5.92 -19.16
N HIS A 245 14.29 6.78 -18.95
CA HIS A 245 15.66 6.63 -19.44
C HIS A 245 16.61 6.02 -18.41
N THR A 246 16.13 5.72 -17.20
CA THR A 246 16.96 5.12 -16.15
C THR A 246 17.11 3.61 -16.36
N PRO A 247 18.26 3.01 -15.95
CA PRO A 247 18.47 1.57 -16.10
C PRO A 247 17.46 0.69 -15.34
N ASP A 248 16.93 1.20 -14.23
CA ASP A 248 16.03 0.46 -13.33
C ASP A 248 14.55 0.61 -13.73
N TYR A 249 14.25 1.25 -14.86
CA TYR A 249 12.89 1.48 -15.31
C TYR A 249 12.21 0.20 -15.83
N GLU A 250 11.28 -0.34 -15.05
CA GLU A 250 10.41 -1.45 -15.44
C GLU A 250 9.07 -0.92 -15.97
N ALA A 251 8.90 -0.85 -17.30
CA ALA A 251 7.71 -0.23 -17.91
C ALA A 251 6.36 -0.87 -17.52
N ASP A 252 6.33 -2.17 -17.21
CA ASP A 252 5.12 -2.86 -16.75
C ASP A 252 4.71 -2.46 -15.33
N LEU A 253 5.64 -1.90 -14.55
CA LEU A 253 5.42 -1.41 -13.19
C LEU A 253 5.39 0.10 -13.07
N MET A 254 6.15 0.83 -13.90
CA MET A 254 6.51 2.23 -13.63
C MET A 254 5.92 3.24 -14.62
N LYS A 255 5.33 2.78 -15.74
CA LYS A 255 4.72 3.68 -16.72
C LYS A 255 3.62 4.56 -16.12
N LEU A 256 3.35 5.69 -16.75
CA LEU A 256 2.25 6.57 -16.36
C LEU A 256 0.90 5.81 -16.36
N GLY A 257 0.10 6.03 -15.33
CA GLY A 257 -1.22 5.42 -15.14
C GLY A 257 -1.21 3.94 -14.75
N VAL A 258 -0.03 3.34 -14.56
CA VAL A 258 0.09 1.96 -14.07
C VAL A 258 -0.59 1.80 -12.70
N GLY A 259 -1.19 0.64 -12.46
CA GLY A 259 -1.96 0.35 -11.26
C GLY A 259 -3.41 0.83 -11.29
N GLY A 260 -3.77 1.79 -12.16
CA GLY A 260 -5.17 2.21 -12.34
C GLY A 260 -5.79 2.85 -11.09
N TYR A 261 -5.04 3.71 -10.39
CA TYR A 261 -5.47 4.28 -9.12
C TYR A 261 -6.68 5.20 -9.25
N TYR A 262 -7.69 4.99 -8.39
CA TYR A 262 -8.85 5.86 -8.23
C TYR A 262 -8.67 6.80 -7.04
N ALA A 263 -9.27 7.99 -7.11
CA ALA A 263 -9.41 8.91 -5.99
C ALA A 263 -10.75 9.63 -6.03
N ARG A 264 -11.20 10.12 -4.86
CA ARG A 264 -12.42 10.92 -4.76
C ARG A 264 -12.15 12.37 -5.16
N ASN A 265 -12.95 12.87 -6.11
CA ASN A 265 -12.92 14.26 -6.54
C ASN A 265 -13.64 15.19 -5.52
N SER A 266 -13.66 16.49 -5.78
CA SER A 266 -14.33 17.48 -4.93
C SER A 266 -15.83 17.26 -4.75
N LYS A 267 -16.47 16.51 -5.66
CA LYS A 267 -17.90 16.12 -5.63
C LYS A 267 -18.12 14.81 -4.87
N GLY A 268 -17.07 14.16 -4.37
CA GLY A 268 -17.13 12.87 -3.67
C GLY A 268 -17.26 11.65 -4.60
N GLU A 269 -17.12 11.85 -5.91
CA GLU A 269 -17.16 10.78 -6.91
C GLU A 269 -15.79 10.14 -7.04
N SER A 270 -15.76 8.80 -7.12
CA SER A 270 -14.51 8.07 -7.34
C SER A 270 -14.20 8.04 -8.83
N VAL A 271 -13.08 8.67 -9.21
CA VAL A 271 -12.64 8.79 -10.59
C VAL A 271 -11.20 8.28 -10.74
N LEU A 272 -10.90 7.75 -11.92
CA LEU A 272 -9.55 7.31 -12.25
C LEU A 272 -8.60 8.53 -12.24
N ILE A 273 -7.44 8.39 -11.61
CA ILE A 273 -6.37 9.39 -11.69
C ILE A 273 -5.71 9.25 -13.07
N GLN A 274 -5.86 10.29 -13.89
CA GLN A 274 -5.32 10.31 -15.25
C GLN A 274 -3.91 10.90 -15.22
N GLU A 275 -2.90 10.04 -15.18
CA GLU A 275 -1.53 10.47 -15.36
C GLU A 275 -1.23 10.74 -16.84
N ASN A 276 -1.02 12.01 -17.20
CA ASN A 276 -0.85 12.44 -18.59
C ASN A 276 0.57 12.94 -18.91
N GLY A 277 1.49 12.89 -17.95
CA GLY A 277 2.88 13.26 -18.17
C GLY A 277 3.73 13.17 -16.91
N TRP A 278 5.03 13.36 -17.10
CA TRP A 278 5.99 13.58 -16.03
C TRP A 278 6.03 15.06 -15.68
N ALA A 279 6.25 15.37 -14.41
CA ALA A 279 6.57 16.72 -13.96
C ALA A 279 8.08 16.94 -13.96
N ASP A 280 8.51 18.20 -13.78
CA ASP A 280 9.91 18.51 -13.60
C ASP A 280 10.46 17.85 -12.33
N ALA A 281 11.75 17.50 -12.33
CA ALA A 281 12.36 16.77 -11.22
C ALA A 281 12.28 17.54 -9.89
N ASP A 282 12.23 18.86 -9.91
CA ASP A 282 12.13 19.75 -8.76
C ASP A 282 10.68 20.16 -8.39
N GLU A 283 9.67 19.71 -9.14
CA GLU A 283 8.26 20.04 -8.92
C GLU A 283 7.76 19.64 -7.52
N THR A 284 7.01 20.50 -6.85
CA THR A 284 6.46 20.16 -5.52
C THR A 284 5.18 19.32 -5.68
N PRO A 285 5.13 18.09 -5.13
CA PRO A 285 3.94 17.25 -5.25
C PRO A 285 2.77 17.84 -4.47
N THR A 286 1.56 17.39 -4.81
CA THR A 286 0.35 17.64 -4.02
C THR A 286 -0.17 16.39 -3.34
N HIS A 287 0.24 15.21 -3.80
CA HIS A 287 -0.23 13.92 -3.28
C HIS A 287 0.88 12.88 -3.22
N LEU A 288 0.77 11.98 -2.24
CA LEU A 288 1.57 10.77 -2.10
C LEU A 288 0.64 9.56 -2.22
N ILE A 289 0.91 8.67 -3.17
CA ILE A 289 0.39 7.31 -3.20
C ILE A 289 1.48 6.41 -2.60
N LEU A 290 1.09 5.59 -1.63
CA LEU A 290 1.92 4.49 -1.15
C LEU A 290 1.03 3.27 -1.01
N GLN A 291 1.45 2.14 -1.58
CA GLN A 291 0.72 0.88 -1.57
C GLN A 291 1.68 -0.29 -1.43
N PHE A 292 1.28 -1.28 -0.64
CA PHE A 292 1.88 -2.60 -0.57
C PHE A 292 0.83 -3.62 -1.00
N THR A 293 1.19 -4.60 -1.82
CA THR A 293 0.29 -5.68 -2.26
C THR A 293 1.03 -7.02 -2.30
N SER A 294 0.37 -8.10 -1.89
CA SER A 294 0.91 -9.47 -1.93
C SER A 294 0.89 -10.12 -3.32
N SER A 295 0.19 -9.51 -4.28
CA SER A 295 0.08 -10.01 -5.66
C SER A 295 0.02 -8.90 -6.70
N PHE A 296 0.46 -9.24 -7.92
CA PHE A 296 0.44 -8.38 -9.10
C PHE A 296 -0.41 -9.00 -10.22
N GLY A 297 -1.41 -8.26 -10.70
CA GLY A 297 -2.29 -8.72 -11.78
C GLY A 297 -3.67 -8.05 -11.83
N GLY A 298 -3.98 -7.18 -10.87
CA GLY A 298 -5.27 -6.51 -10.76
C GLY A 298 -6.33 -7.39 -10.11
N ALA A 299 -7.58 -6.93 -10.14
CA ALA A 299 -8.69 -7.62 -9.50
C ALA A 299 -8.77 -9.11 -9.88
N PHE A 300 -8.89 -9.96 -8.85
CA PHE A 300 -9.09 -11.40 -8.94
C PHE A 300 -7.93 -12.20 -9.54
N VAL A 301 -6.75 -11.61 -9.71
CA VAL A 301 -5.54 -12.28 -10.23
C VAL A 301 -4.44 -12.32 -9.18
N GLY A 302 -3.84 -13.50 -9.00
CA GLY A 302 -2.69 -13.68 -8.13
C GLY A 302 -2.41 -15.14 -7.85
N SER A 303 -1.54 -15.39 -6.88
CA SER A 303 -1.19 -16.72 -6.41
C SER A 303 -1.53 -16.86 -4.92
N PRO A 304 -2.54 -17.68 -4.57
CA PRO A 304 -2.83 -18.00 -3.17
C PRO A 304 -1.59 -18.53 -2.44
N GLY A 305 -1.38 -18.08 -1.21
CA GLY A 305 -0.20 -18.41 -0.41
C GLY A 305 0.92 -17.37 -0.48
N ASN A 306 0.85 -16.40 -1.41
CA ASN A 306 1.71 -15.22 -1.35
C ASN A 306 1.42 -14.42 -0.07
N LYS A 307 2.50 -14.03 0.62
CA LYS A 307 2.44 -13.18 1.81
C LYS A 307 3.52 -12.11 1.76
N LEU A 308 3.14 -10.90 2.13
CA LEU A 308 4.04 -9.76 2.31
C LEU A 308 3.83 -9.21 3.72
N TRP A 309 4.89 -9.14 4.50
CA TRP A 309 4.85 -8.50 5.81
C TRP A 309 5.50 -7.13 5.73
N ILE A 310 4.89 -6.13 6.36
CA ILE A 310 5.35 -4.74 6.36
C ILE A 310 5.35 -4.20 7.78
N ASP A 311 6.38 -3.41 8.10
CA ASP A 311 6.50 -2.72 9.37
C ASP A 311 7.41 -1.47 9.27
N ASN A 312 7.39 -0.59 10.28
CA ASN A 312 8.24 0.59 10.45
C ASN A 312 8.34 1.53 9.22
N VAL A 313 7.21 1.82 8.60
CA VAL A 313 7.14 2.65 7.39
C VAL A 313 7.40 4.13 7.69
N CYS A 314 8.41 4.69 7.01
CA CYS A 314 8.87 6.06 7.18
C CYS A 314 9.39 6.68 5.88
N LEU A 315 9.39 8.01 5.83
CA LEU A 315 9.96 8.80 4.75
C LEU A 315 11.32 9.36 5.18
N VAL A 316 12.27 9.41 4.26
CA VAL A 316 13.66 9.84 4.50
C VAL A 316 13.94 11.13 3.75
N TYR A 317 14.59 12.12 4.40
CA TYR A 317 14.94 13.44 3.84
C TYR A 317 16.42 13.76 4.04
#